data_AF-A0A3D5HLS0-F1
#
_entry.id   AF-A0A3D5HLS0-F1
#
_cell.length_a   1.000
_cell.length_b   1.000
_cell.length_c   1.000
_cell.angle_alpha   90.00
_cell.angle_beta   90.00
_cell.angle_gamma   90.00
#
_symmetry.space_group_name_H-M   'P 1'
#
loop_
_entity.id
_entity.type
_entity.pdbx_description
1 polymer ?
#
loop_
_entity_poly.entity_id
_entity_poly.type
_entity_poly.pdbx_seq_one_letter_code
_entity_poly.pdbx_strand_id
1 'polypeptide(L)'
;MRSFPEALGRGLDIRQGVQVEKLCFRDEVFFAETVDTSSKDMPTSDGFSGPFDAVLLTAPGPQTADLIEGLLPIGSDLLQAARKVTYTPQFSVLVGYDFMRDAPSIIHNPTSKIAKIVNQAKKPDRPEKSAFVVFCSPEWSLENLDKSKDEVAEIILKDLENILSEHGVAVDDWGKPAYLAAHSWRYCRLENPAGLSPETQIDATSTLAVAGDWIMLPDTHGALSSGINAARQIETKLSNRS
;
A
#
# COMPACT_ATOMS: atom_id res chain seq x y z
N MET A 1 6.07 -11.15 -0.59
CA MET A 1 5.30 -11.30 0.66
C MET A 1 3.81 -11.43 0.37
N ARG A 2 3.42 -12.05 -0.76
CA ARG A 2 2.01 -12.13 -1.18
C ARG A 2 1.24 -13.28 -0.50
N SER A 3 1.96 -14.35 -0.14
CA SER A 3 1.39 -15.56 0.46
C SER A 3 0.70 -15.34 1.80
N PHE A 4 1.14 -14.37 2.61
CA PHE A 4 0.55 -14.11 3.92
C PHE A 4 -0.86 -13.49 3.80
N PRO A 5 -1.07 -12.36 3.10
CA PRO A 5 -2.42 -11.86 2.83
C PRO A 5 -3.32 -12.86 2.09
N GLU A 6 -2.77 -13.63 1.15
CA GLU A 6 -3.53 -14.68 0.45
C GLU A 6 -4.05 -15.77 1.39
N ALA A 7 -3.26 -16.16 2.40
CA ALA A 7 -3.70 -17.13 3.38
C ALA A 7 -4.80 -16.55 4.29
N LEU A 8 -4.69 -15.28 4.71
CA LEU A 8 -5.70 -14.60 5.53
C LEU A 8 -7.02 -14.40 4.79
N GLY A 9 -6.97 -14.20 3.47
CA GLY A 9 -8.17 -13.98 2.65
C GLY A 9 -8.98 -15.23 2.31
N ARG A 10 -8.52 -16.43 2.69
CA ARG A 10 -9.21 -17.69 2.32
C ARG A 10 -10.56 -17.78 3.02
N GLY A 11 -11.60 -18.07 2.23
CA GLY A 11 -12.97 -18.20 2.72
C GLY A 11 -13.71 -16.88 2.91
N LEU A 12 -13.10 -15.74 2.57
CA LEU A 12 -13.76 -14.43 2.55
C LEU A 12 -14.34 -14.12 1.17
N ASP A 13 -15.44 -13.36 1.12
CA ASP A 13 -15.92 -12.71 -0.11
C ASP A 13 -15.01 -11.52 -0.43
N ILE A 14 -14.07 -11.71 -1.37
CA ILE A 14 -13.12 -10.69 -1.79
C ILE A 14 -13.42 -10.32 -3.24
N ARG A 15 -13.69 -9.03 -3.47
CA ARG A 15 -13.92 -8.46 -4.80
C ARG A 15 -12.73 -7.60 -5.21
N GLN A 16 -12.04 -8.01 -6.27
CA GLN A 16 -10.94 -7.25 -6.87
C GLN A 16 -11.44 -6.47 -8.08
N GLY A 17 -10.73 -5.40 -8.45
CA GLY A 17 -11.20 -4.52 -9.51
C GLY A 17 -12.46 -3.73 -9.12
N VAL A 18 -12.75 -3.60 -7.82
CA VAL A 18 -13.89 -2.83 -7.31
C VAL A 18 -13.35 -1.71 -6.43
N GLN A 19 -13.63 -0.47 -6.80
CA GLN A 19 -13.31 0.71 -6.01
C GLN A 19 -14.58 1.22 -5.35
N VAL A 20 -14.55 1.41 -4.03
CA VAL A 20 -15.59 2.17 -3.31
C VAL A 20 -15.32 3.65 -3.54
N GLU A 21 -16.27 4.37 -4.12
CA GLU A 21 -16.14 5.81 -4.37
C GLU A 21 -16.86 6.63 -3.31
N LYS A 22 -17.94 6.09 -2.76
CA LYS A 22 -18.76 6.80 -1.79
C LYS A 22 -19.47 5.84 -0.85
N LEU A 23 -19.62 6.28 0.39
CA LEU A 23 -20.41 5.60 1.40
C LEU A 23 -21.67 6.42 1.69
N CYS A 24 -22.75 5.72 1.96
CA CYS A 24 -24.00 6.28 2.45
C CYS A 24 -24.40 5.56 3.74
N PHE A 25 -24.99 6.29 4.68
CA PHE A 25 -25.58 5.72 5.89
C PHE A 25 -27.04 6.14 5.99
N ARG A 26 -27.95 5.16 6.02
CA ARG A 26 -29.41 5.36 6.10
C ARG A 26 -30.01 4.21 6.87
N ASP A 27 -31.03 4.48 7.69
CA ASP A 27 -31.75 3.46 8.46
C ASP A 27 -30.81 2.53 9.26
N GLU A 28 -29.78 3.11 9.90
CA GLU A 28 -28.76 2.42 10.70
C GLU A 28 -27.83 1.44 9.96
N VAL A 29 -27.85 1.43 8.62
CA VAL A 29 -27.00 0.58 7.78
C VAL A 29 -26.19 1.39 6.76
N PHE A 30 -25.07 0.82 6.35
CA PHE A 30 -24.18 1.38 5.35
C PHE A 30 -24.45 0.81 3.96
N PHE A 31 -24.20 1.63 2.95
CA PHE A 31 -24.13 1.24 1.56
C PHE A 31 -22.90 1.86 0.90
N ALA A 32 -22.34 1.15 -0.07
CA ALA A 32 -21.20 1.58 -0.86
C ALA A 32 -21.60 1.73 -2.34
N GLU A 33 -21.39 2.92 -2.89
CA GLU A 33 -21.36 3.13 -4.33
C GLU A 33 -19.99 2.68 -4.84
N THR A 34 -19.99 1.80 -5.85
CA THR A 34 -18.77 1.12 -6.32
C THR A 34 -18.62 1.22 -7.83
N VAL A 35 -17.36 1.29 -8.27
CA VAL A 35 -16.96 1.33 -9.67
C VAL A 35 -16.12 0.10 -10.00
N ASP A 36 -16.38 -0.49 -11.16
CA ASP A 36 -15.52 -1.52 -11.74
C ASP A 36 -14.29 -0.87 -12.39
N THR A 37 -13.12 -1.31 -11.95
CA THR A 37 -11.79 -0.86 -12.38
C THR A 37 -11.02 -1.95 -13.12
N SER A 38 -11.67 -3.09 -13.41
CA SER A 38 -11.09 -4.19 -14.17
C SER A 38 -11.04 -3.91 -15.68
N SER A 39 -11.92 -3.03 -16.18
CA SER A 39 -11.91 -2.55 -17.56
C SER A 39 -10.95 -1.37 -17.74
N LYS A 40 -10.30 -1.31 -18.91
CA LYS A 40 -9.52 -0.13 -19.35
C LYS A 40 -10.40 0.99 -19.94
N ASP A 41 -11.67 0.71 -20.19
CA ASP A 41 -12.63 1.71 -20.61
C ASP A 41 -12.99 2.63 -19.43
N MET A 42 -13.57 3.80 -19.71
CA MET A 42 -13.93 4.78 -18.68
C MET A 42 -14.72 4.09 -17.56
N PRO A 43 -14.35 4.29 -16.28
CA PRO A 43 -15.06 3.69 -15.18
C PRO A 43 -16.53 4.12 -15.22
N THR A 44 -17.44 3.16 -15.33
CA THR A 44 -18.88 3.39 -15.22
C THR A 44 -19.33 3.07 -13.80
N SER A 45 -20.08 3.99 -13.18
CA SER A 45 -20.65 3.79 -11.85
C SER A 45 -21.84 2.83 -11.91
N ASP A 46 -21.55 1.53 -11.87
CA ASP A 46 -22.57 0.50 -12.14
C ASP A 46 -22.86 -0.40 -10.93
N GLY A 47 -22.22 -0.18 -9.78
CA GLY A 47 -22.34 -1.06 -8.61
C GLY A 47 -22.84 -0.37 -7.35
N PHE A 48 -23.73 -1.05 -6.63
CA PHE A 48 -24.14 -0.69 -5.27
C PHE A 48 -23.99 -1.93 -4.39
N SER A 49 -23.31 -1.80 -3.26
CA SER A 49 -23.07 -2.89 -2.31
C SER A 49 -23.66 -2.55 -0.94
N GLY A 50 -24.30 -3.53 -0.32
CA GLY A 50 -24.97 -3.40 0.99
C GLY A 50 -26.37 -4.03 0.97
N PRO A 51 -27.15 -3.86 2.04
CA PRO A 51 -26.81 -3.12 3.26
C PRO A 51 -25.70 -3.81 4.07
N PHE A 52 -24.93 -3.02 4.82
CA PHE A 52 -23.92 -3.50 5.78
C PHE A 52 -24.18 -2.94 7.18
N ASP A 53 -24.15 -3.79 8.19
CA ASP A 53 -24.31 -3.36 9.60
C ASP A 53 -23.10 -2.61 10.15
N ALA A 54 -21.93 -2.75 9.52
CA ALA A 54 -20.68 -2.10 9.92
C ALA A 54 -19.75 -1.91 8.71
N VAL A 55 -18.89 -0.91 8.78
CA VAL A 55 -17.87 -0.63 7.75
C VAL A 55 -16.52 -0.42 8.42
N LEU A 56 -15.51 -1.16 7.97
CA LEU A 56 -14.10 -0.97 8.37
C LEU A 56 -13.31 -0.44 7.17
N LEU A 57 -12.81 0.79 7.27
CA LEU A 57 -11.99 1.41 6.23
C LEU A 57 -10.52 1.12 6.48
N THR A 58 -9.86 0.53 5.48
CA THR A 58 -8.44 0.13 5.55
C THR A 58 -7.58 0.76 4.46
N ALA A 59 -8.10 1.75 3.73
CA ALA A 59 -7.32 2.51 2.76
C ALA A 59 -6.33 3.45 3.46
N PRO A 60 -5.25 3.91 2.80
CA PRO A 60 -4.39 4.99 3.30
C PRO A 60 -5.18 6.17 3.85
N GLY A 61 -4.65 6.85 4.86
CA GLY A 61 -5.33 7.92 5.59
C GLY A 61 -6.08 8.93 4.69
N PRO A 62 -5.41 9.57 3.71
CA PRO A 62 -6.07 10.49 2.79
C PRO A 62 -7.23 9.88 1.99
N GLN A 63 -7.09 8.64 1.51
CA GLN A 63 -8.17 7.96 0.77
C GLN A 63 -9.33 7.56 1.69
N THR A 64 -9.03 7.21 2.94
CA THR A 64 -10.05 6.98 3.98
C THR A 64 -10.78 8.29 4.30
N ALA A 65 -10.09 9.43 4.37
CA ALA A 65 -10.70 10.73 4.63
C ALA A 65 -11.74 11.09 3.54
N ASP A 66 -11.42 10.88 2.27
CA ASP A 66 -12.33 11.15 1.15
C ASP A 66 -13.65 10.37 1.28
N LEU A 67 -13.60 9.12 1.74
CA LEU A 67 -14.80 8.29 1.95
C LEU A 67 -15.66 8.74 3.14
N ILE A 68 -15.04 9.25 4.20
CA ILE A 68 -15.75 9.70 5.42
C ILE A 68 -16.37 11.09 5.21
N GLU A 69 -15.78 11.95 4.39
CA GLU A 69 -16.30 13.30 4.14
C GLU A 69 -17.76 13.28 3.66
N GLY A 70 -18.14 12.29 2.83
CA GLY A 70 -19.52 12.09 2.37
C GLY A 70 -20.50 11.58 3.43
N LEU A 71 -20.02 11.16 4.61
CA LEU A 71 -20.82 10.60 5.71
C LEU A 71 -21.10 11.58 6.84
N LEU A 72 -20.54 12.80 6.80
CA LEU A 72 -20.69 13.76 7.88
C LEU A 72 -22.17 13.98 8.28
N PRO A 73 -22.49 14.06 9.60
CA PRO A 73 -21.55 14.19 10.71
C PRO A 73 -20.92 12.88 11.22
N ILE A 74 -21.28 11.72 10.65
CA ILE A 74 -20.74 10.43 11.06
C ILE A 74 -19.24 10.37 10.76
N GLY A 75 -18.45 9.88 11.71
CA GLY A 75 -17.01 9.71 11.54
C GLY A 75 -16.21 11.02 11.59
N SER A 76 -16.78 12.12 12.08
CA SER A 76 -16.09 13.42 12.14
C SER A 76 -14.70 13.35 12.78
N ASP A 77 -14.54 12.65 13.91
CA ASP A 77 -13.24 12.51 14.59
C ASP A 77 -12.27 11.62 13.80
N LEU A 78 -12.80 10.57 13.16
CA LEU A 78 -12.03 9.69 12.28
C LEU A 78 -11.53 10.44 11.04
N LEU A 79 -12.36 11.32 10.46
CA LEU A 79 -12.00 12.20 9.35
C LEU A 79 -10.87 13.15 9.74
N GLN A 80 -10.95 13.78 10.91
CA GLN A 80 -9.89 14.66 11.41
C GLN A 80 -8.58 13.89 11.62
N ALA A 81 -8.65 12.67 12.15
CA ALA A 81 -7.49 11.81 12.35
C ALA A 81 -6.87 11.40 11.00
N ALA A 82 -7.68 10.97 10.04
CA ALA A 82 -7.26 10.57 8.71
C ALA A 82 -6.61 11.72 7.91
N ARG A 83 -7.14 12.95 8.02
CA ARG A 83 -6.59 14.15 7.37
C ARG A 83 -5.23 14.60 7.91
N LYS A 84 -4.90 14.24 9.16
CA LYS A 84 -3.57 14.52 9.73
C LYS A 84 -2.48 13.64 9.15
N VAL A 85 -2.86 12.51 8.56
CA VAL A 85 -1.91 11.51 8.08
C VAL A 85 -1.17 12.02 6.86
N THR A 86 0.15 12.03 6.94
CA THR A 86 1.02 12.39 5.80
C THR A 86 1.97 11.26 5.47
N TYR A 87 2.32 11.19 4.20
CA TYR A 87 3.26 10.20 3.67
C TYR A 87 4.28 10.88 2.78
N THR A 88 5.50 10.36 2.78
CA THR A 88 6.45 10.63 1.72
C THR A 88 6.43 9.52 0.66
N PRO A 89 6.35 9.88 -0.63
CA PRO A 89 6.33 8.90 -1.71
C PRO A 89 7.70 8.23 -1.89
N GLN A 90 7.71 7.03 -2.44
CA GLN A 90 8.95 6.33 -2.77
C GLN A 90 8.83 5.58 -4.09
N PHE A 91 9.84 5.68 -4.95
CA PHE A 91 9.96 4.81 -6.11
C PHE A 91 10.63 3.48 -5.74
N SER A 92 10.17 2.41 -6.38
CA SER A 92 10.90 1.16 -6.45
C SER A 92 11.03 0.68 -7.89
N VAL A 93 12.18 0.14 -8.28
CA VAL A 93 12.41 -0.44 -9.60
C VAL A 93 12.73 -1.92 -9.46
N LEU A 94 11.97 -2.77 -10.15
CA LEU A 94 12.26 -4.18 -10.29
C LEU A 94 13.02 -4.40 -11.59
N VAL A 95 14.21 -4.97 -11.47
CA VAL A 95 15.06 -5.34 -12.60
C VAL A 95 15.26 -6.86 -12.56
N GLY A 96 14.99 -7.53 -13.66
CA GLY A 96 15.08 -8.99 -13.80
C GLY A 96 15.90 -9.40 -15.01
N TYR A 97 16.68 -10.48 -14.85
CA TYR A 97 17.55 -11.05 -15.87
C TYR A 97 17.28 -12.54 -16.04
N ASP A 98 17.54 -13.08 -17.23
CA ASP A 98 17.36 -14.51 -17.52
C ASP A 98 18.55 -15.38 -17.09
N PHE A 99 19.61 -14.77 -16.58
CA PHE A 99 20.79 -15.44 -16.02
C PHE A 99 20.82 -15.34 -14.49
N MET A 100 21.59 -16.21 -13.83
CA MET A 100 21.89 -16.13 -12.40
C MET A 100 23.29 -15.55 -12.19
N ARG A 101 23.40 -14.57 -11.28
CA ARG A 101 24.66 -14.06 -10.75
C ARG A 101 24.61 -13.96 -9.24
N ASP A 102 25.73 -14.34 -8.63
CA ASP A 102 25.94 -14.06 -7.22
C ASP A 102 26.15 -12.56 -7.01
N ALA A 103 25.49 -12.04 -5.99
CA ALA A 103 25.54 -10.65 -5.57
C ALA A 103 25.14 -10.58 -4.09
N PRO A 104 25.57 -9.54 -3.37
CA PRO A 104 25.14 -9.31 -1.99
C PRO A 104 23.62 -9.41 -1.83
N SER A 105 23.16 -9.94 -0.70
CA SER A 105 21.72 -10.08 -0.43
C SER A 105 21.02 -8.73 -0.36
N ILE A 106 21.67 -7.75 0.26
CA ILE A 106 21.18 -6.39 0.41
C ILE A 106 22.38 -5.44 0.32
N ILE A 107 22.19 -4.32 -0.37
CA ILE A 107 23.12 -3.18 -0.39
C ILE A 107 22.34 -1.98 0.17
N HIS A 108 22.88 -1.31 1.19
CA HIS A 108 22.24 -0.17 1.85
C HIS A 108 22.92 1.14 1.45
N ASN A 109 22.10 2.15 1.16
CA ASN A 109 22.51 3.52 0.83
C ASN A 109 23.74 3.60 -0.10
N PRO A 110 23.79 2.86 -1.23
CA PRO A 110 24.95 2.93 -2.13
C PRO A 110 25.15 4.33 -2.72
N THR A 111 24.08 5.13 -2.83
CA THR A 111 24.12 6.52 -3.27
C THR A 111 23.06 7.35 -2.54
N SER A 112 23.10 8.69 -2.67
CA SER A 112 22.02 9.56 -2.16
C SER A 112 20.67 9.31 -2.85
N LYS A 113 20.68 8.74 -4.06
CA LYS A 113 19.49 8.41 -4.85
C LYS A 113 18.87 7.07 -4.49
N ILE A 114 19.68 6.09 -4.11
CA ILE A 114 19.25 4.71 -3.85
C ILE A 114 19.44 4.41 -2.38
N ALA A 115 18.33 4.21 -1.66
CA ALA A 115 18.34 3.87 -0.25
C ALA A 115 18.67 2.39 0.00
N LYS A 116 18.27 1.51 -0.92
CA LYS A 116 18.47 0.07 -0.75
C LYS A 116 18.33 -0.70 -2.05
N ILE A 117 19.15 -1.73 -2.25
CA ILE A 117 18.99 -2.75 -3.28
C ILE A 117 18.78 -4.08 -2.57
N VAL A 118 17.77 -4.85 -2.99
CA VAL A 118 17.49 -6.18 -2.46
C VAL A 118 17.64 -7.20 -3.57
N ASN A 119 18.60 -8.11 -3.43
CA ASN A 119 18.75 -9.26 -4.30
C ASN A 119 17.65 -10.28 -4.00
N GLN A 120 16.74 -10.43 -4.94
CA GLN A 120 15.59 -11.31 -4.80
C GLN A 120 16.00 -12.77 -4.82
N ALA A 121 17.08 -13.16 -5.52
CA ALA A 121 17.55 -14.55 -5.60
C ALA A 121 18.00 -15.12 -4.25
N LYS A 122 18.31 -14.26 -3.26
CA LYS A 122 18.65 -14.68 -1.90
C LYS A 122 17.43 -14.96 -1.00
N LYS A 123 16.20 -14.78 -1.52
CA LYS A 123 14.96 -15.11 -0.79
C LYS A 123 14.58 -16.58 -1.04
N PRO A 124 13.93 -17.25 -0.07
CA PRO A 124 13.43 -18.61 -0.26
C PRO A 124 12.50 -18.73 -1.48
N ASP A 125 12.51 -19.92 -2.10
CA ASP A 125 11.60 -20.34 -3.18
C ASP A 125 11.61 -19.41 -4.41
N ARG A 126 12.80 -18.96 -4.81
CA ARG A 126 12.99 -18.12 -6.00
C ARG A 126 13.59 -18.89 -7.17
N PRO A 127 13.21 -18.55 -8.42
CA PRO A 127 13.84 -19.13 -9.60
C PRO A 127 15.36 -18.85 -9.62
N GLU A 128 16.12 -19.69 -10.31
CA GLU A 128 17.56 -19.49 -10.57
C GLU A 128 17.79 -18.39 -11.63
N LYS A 129 17.33 -17.18 -11.31
CA LYS A 129 17.43 -15.96 -12.12
C LYS A 129 17.79 -14.78 -11.22
N SER A 130 18.58 -13.85 -11.74
CA SER A 130 18.92 -12.62 -11.05
C SER A 130 17.73 -11.66 -11.12
N ALA A 131 17.35 -11.13 -9.96
CA ALA A 131 16.39 -10.05 -9.87
C ALA A 131 16.71 -9.15 -8.69
N PHE A 132 16.57 -7.84 -8.89
CA PHE A 132 16.87 -6.82 -7.90
C PHE A 132 15.68 -5.90 -7.75
N VAL A 133 15.29 -5.63 -6.51
CA VAL A 133 14.39 -4.52 -6.20
C VAL A 133 15.25 -3.38 -5.68
N VAL A 134 15.28 -2.29 -6.44
CA VAL A 134 15.95 -1.06 -6.06
C VAL A 134 14.92 -0.13 -5.45
N PHE A 135 15.16 0.34 -4.23
CA PHE A 135 14.34 1.32 -3.54
C PHE A 135 15.06 2.66 -3.58
N CYS A 136 14.46 3.65 -4.24
CA CYS A 136 14.98 5.00 -4.28
C CYS A 136 14.89 5.66 -2.90
N SER A 137 15.70 6.68 -2.64
CA SER A 137 15.57 7.51 -1.45
C SER A 137 14.26 8.31 -1.49
N PRO A 138 13.68 8.63 -0.32
CA PRO A 138 12.48 9.48 -0.22
C PRO A 138 12.67 10.84 -0.91
N GLU A 139 13.83 11.47 -0.71
CA GLU A 139 14.15 12.81 -1.21
C GLU A 139 14.18 12.80 -2.74
N TRP A 140 14.92 11.87 -3.34
CA TRP A 140 14.96 11.74 -4.79
C TRP A 140 13.59 11.36 -5.37
N SER A 141 12.84 10.50 -4.67
CA SER A 141 11.51 10.09 -5.15
C SER A 141 10.54 11.26 -5.20
N LEU A 142 10.59 12.16 -4.22
CA LEU A 142 9.77 13.36 -4.18
C LEU A 142 10.13 14.33 -5.30
N GLU A 143 11.42 14.59 -5.52
CA GLU A 143 11.93 15.46 -6.60
C GLU A 143 11.59 14.96 -8.01
N ASN A 144 11.32 13.66 -8.15
CA ASN A 144 11.12 12.99 -9.44
C ASN A 144 9.71 12.43 -9.61
N LEU A 145 8.75 12.85 -8.77
CA LEU A 145 7.39 12.29 -8.75
C LEU A 145 6.64 12.46 -10.08
N ASP A 146 6.93 13.53 -10.82
CA ASP A 146 6.31 13.85 -12.12
C ASP A 146 6.93 13.08 -13.29
N LYS A 147 8.04 12.36 -13.07
CA LYS A 147 8.66 11.55 -14.13
C LYS A 147 7.81 10.33 -14.45
N SER A 148 7.84 9.94 -15.72
CA SER A 148 7.22 8.69 -16.13
C SER A 148 7.92 7.50 -15.46
N LYS A 149 7.17 6.42 -15.23
CA LYS A 149 7.72 5.18 -14.64
C LYS A 149 8.84 4.61 -15.51
N ASP A 150 8.71 4.71 -16.83
CA ASP A 150 9.74 4.22 -17.76
C ASP A 150 11.03 5.03 -17.64
N GLU A 151 10.93 6.36 -17.58
CA GLU A 151 12.10 7.23 -17.36
C GLU A 151 12.80 6.92 -16.02
N VAL A 152 12.02 6.76 -14.94
CA VAL A 152 12.58 6.36 -13.63
C VAL A 152 13.29 5.01 -13.72
N ALA A 153 12.68 4.03 -14.40
CA ALA A 153 13.25 2.70 -14.51
C ALA A 153 14.61 2.72 -15.25
N GLU A 154 14.71 3.47 -16.35
CA GLU A 154 15.94 3.64 -17.12
C GLU A 154 17.05 4.37 -16.35
N ILE A 155 16.71 5.40 -15.57
CA ILE A 155 17.67 6.09 -14.70
C ILE A 155 18.25 5.11 -13.68
N ILE A 156 17.38 4.38 -12.99
CA ILE A 156 17.78 3.48 -11.91
C ILE A 156 18.51 2.23 -12.43
N LEU A 157 18.19 1.76 -13.64
CA LEU A 157 18.94 0.68 -14.29
C LEU A 157 20.42 1.03 -14.42
N LYS A 158 20.72 2.24 -14.95
CA LYS A 158 22.10 2.71 -15.11
C LYS A 158 22.84 2.84 -13.77
N ASP A 159 22.16 3.32 -12.74
CA ASP A 159 22.77 3.40 -11.40
C ASP A 159 23.03 2.01 -10.82
N LEU A 160 22.10 1.06 -11.00
CA LEU A 160 22.24 -0.31 -10.53
C LEU A 160 23.46 -1.00 -11.17
N GLU A 161 23.67 -0.84 -12.48
CA GLU A 161 24.82 -1.39 -13.21
C GLU A 161 26.15 -0.95 -12.60
N ASN A 162 26.29 0.35 -12.34
CA ASN A 162 27.50 0.91 -11.74
C ASN A 162 27.72 0.36 -10.33
N ILE A 163 26.66 0.35 -9.50
CA ILE A 163 26.74 -0.12 -8.11
C ILE A 163 27.12 -1.60 -8.05
N LEU A 164 26.52 -2.44 -8.89
CA LEU A 164 26.84 -3.88 -8.92
C LEU A 164 28.27 -4.14 -9.40
N SER A 165 28.76 -3.34 -10.37
CA SER A 165 30.14 -3.40 -10.83
C SER A 165 31.14 -3.06 -9.72
N GLU A 166 30.86 -2.01 -8.93
CA GLU A 166 31.66 -1.64 -7.75
C GLU A 166 31.68 -2.75 -6.68
N HIS A 167 30.63 -3.57 -6.61
CA HIS A 167 30.55 -4.73 -5.72
C HIS A 167 31.12 -6.03 -6.34
N GLY A 168 31.88 -5.92 -7.44
CA GLY A 168 32.59 -7.04 -8.07
C GLY A 168 31.71 -7.96 -8.92
N VAL A 169 30.48 -7.53 -9.27
CA VAL A 169 29.55 -8.31 -10.09
C VAL A 169 29.73 -7.96 -11.57
N ALA A 170 30.76 -8.51 -12.21
CA ALA A 170 31.12 -8.20 -13.60
C ALA A 170 30.28 -8.99 -14.64
N VAL A 171 29.56 -8.30 -15.55
CA VAL A 171 28.97 -8.86 -16.78
C VAL A 171 28.76 -7.77 -17.84
N ASP A 172 28.91 -8.10 -19.13
CA ASP A 172 28.71 -7.20 -20.27
C ASP A 172 27.23 -6.95 -20.66
N ASP A 173 26.27 -7.62 -20.01
CA ASP A 173 24.84 -7.66 -20.41
C ASP A 173 23.85 -7.06 -19.40
N TRP A 174 24.31 -6.36 -18.35
CA TRP A 174 23.40 -5.76 -17.38
C TRP A 174 22.51 -4.66 -17.98
N GLY A 175 22.94 -3.99 -19.06
CA GLY A 175 22.15 -2.98 -19.76
C GLY A 175 20.93 -3.49 -20.53
N LYS A 176 20.65 -4.80 -20.51
CA LYS A 176 19.52 -5.41 -21.23
C LYS A 176 18.74 -6.35 -20.30
N PRO A 177 18.01 -5.82 -19.31
CA PRO A 177 17.20 -6.66 -18.45
C PRO A 177 16.07 -7.33 -19.25
N ALA A 178 15.76 -8.58 -18.89
CA ALA A 178 14.59 -9.29 -19.41
C ALA A 178 13.28 -8.71 -18.85
N TYR A 179 13.35 -7.98 -17.73
CA TYR A 179 12.23 -7.28 -17.12
C TYR A 179 12.70 -6.00 -16.45
N LEU A 180 12.01 -4.89 -16.72
CA LEU A 180 12.27 -3.60 -16.10
C LEU A 180 10.93 -2.90 -15.83
N ALA A 181 10.67 -2.54 -14.58
CA ALA A 181 9.49 -1.76 -14.23
C ALA A 181 9.71 -0.92 -12.97
N ALA A 182 9.35 0.37 -13.05
CA ALA A 182 9.24 1.22 -11.87
C ALA A 182 7.81 1.22 -11.33
N HIS A 183 7.70 1.39 -10.01
CA HIS A 183 6.44 1.67 -9.32
C HIS A 183 6.61 2.89 -8.42
N SER A 184 5.63 3.78 -8.46
CA SER A 184 5.54 4.96 -7.58
C SER A 184 4.59 4.65 -6.44
N TRP A 185 5.12 4.55 -5.24
CA TRP A 185 4.34 4.35 -4.02
C TRP A 185 4.02 5.72 -3.42
N ARG A 186 2.86 6.28 -3.75
CA ARG A 186 2.45 7.63 -3.28
C ARG A 186 2.27 7.69 -1.75
N TYR A 187 1.76 6.61 -1.17
CA TYR A 187 1.55 6.47 0.27
C TYR A 187 2.52 5.42 0.82
N CYS A 188 3.83 5.72 0.79
CA CYS A 188 4.86 4.73 1.13
C CYS A 188 5.34 4.83 2.57
N ARG A 189 5.97 5.95 2.93
CA ARG A 189 6.53 6.15 4.28
C ARG A 189 5.63 7.05 5.06
N LEU A 190 5.01 6.52 6.11
CA LEU A 190 4.24 7.30 7.06
C LEU A 190 5.17 8.32 7.75
N GLU A 191 4.79 9.59 7.73
CA GLU A 191 5.50 10.64 8.45
C GLU A 191 4.75 11.06 9.71
N ASN A 192 3.44 11.29 9.56
CA ASN A 192 2.57 11.63 10.67
C ASN A 192 1.48 10.56 10.82
N PRO A 193 1.47 9.76 11.91
CA PRO A 193 0.38 8.83 12.19
C PRO A 193 -0.88 9.57 12.66
N ALA A 194 -2.02 8.89 12.60
CA ALA A 194 -3.28 9.41 13.12
C ALA A 194 -3.30 9.55 14.65
N GLY A 195 -2.56 8.68 15.36
CA GLY A 195 -2.46 8.70 16.82
C GLY A 195 -3.74 8.25 17.53
N LEU A 196 -4.48 7.32 16.92
CA LEU A 196 -5.70 6.76 17.49
C LEU A 196 -5.39 5.60 18.44
N SER A 197 -6.10 5.54 19.57
CA SER A 197 -6.13 4.36 20.44
C SER A 197 -7.15 3.36 19.91
N PRO A 198 -7.14 2.10 20.37
CA PRO A 198 -8.14 1.10 19.97
C PRO A 198 -9.59 1.61 20.08
N GLU A 199 -9.92 2.35 21.13
CA GLU A 199 -11.27 2.86 21.41
C GLU A 199 -11.67 4.03 20.49
N THR A 200 -10.69 4.76 19.94
CA THR A 200 -10.93 5.90 19.04
C THR A 200 -10.76 5.53 17.56
N GLN A 201 -10.55 4.24 17.25
CA GLN A 201 -10.60 3.71 15.88
C GLN A 201 -12.02 3.50 15.35
N ILE A 202 -13.05 3.68 16.18
CA ILE A 202 -14.47 3.56 15.80
C ILE A 202 -15.19 4.87 16.07
N ASP A 203 -16.17 5.20 15.23
CA ASP A 203 -17.03 6.36 15.41
C ASP A 203 -17.91 6.20 16.66
N ALA A 204 -18.24 7.32 17.31
CA ALA A 204 -18.99 7.29 18.57
C ALA A 204 -20.47 6.91 18.38
N THR A 205 -21.09 7.25 17.24
CA THR A 205 -22.54 7.08 17.03
C THR A 205 -22.88 5.93 16.08
N SER A 206 -21.96 5.52 15.22
CA SER A 206 -22.16 4.46 14.22
C SER A 206 -21.13 3.33 14.33
N THR A 207 -21.28 2.29 13.53
CA THR A 207 -20.35 1.15 13.41
C THR A 207 -19.32 1.35 12.28
N LEU A 208 -18.98 2.61 11.99
CA LEU A 208 -17.88 2.99 11.11
C LEU A 208 -16.56 2.95 11.88
N ALA A 209 -15.57 2.23 11.38
CA ALA A 209 -14.23 2.16 11.97
C ALA A 209 -13.14 2.34 10.92
N VAL A 210 -11.93 2.66 11.38
CA VAL A 210 -10.71 2.78 10.56
C VAL A 210 -9.60 1.87 11.11
N ALA A 211 -8.82 1.30 10.19
CA ALA A 211 -7.61 0.55 10.52
C ALA A 211 -6.54 0.74 9.44
N GLY A 212 -5.30 0.43 9.77
CA GLY A 212 -4.17 0.57 8.86
C GLY A 212 -2.85 0.76 9.56
N ASP A 213 -1.77 0.71 8.78
CA ASP A 213 -0.41 1.05 9.23
C ASP A 213 -0.27 2.53 9.65
N TRP A 214 -1.21 3.38 9.23
CA TRP A 214 -1.25 4.81 9.56
C TRP A 214 -1.90 5.15 10.91
N ILE A 215 -2.46 4.17 11.63
CA ILE A 215 -3.11 4.40 12.93
C ILE A 215 -2.07 4.70 14.01
N MET A 216 -1.11 3.79 14.21
CA MET A 216 -0.08 3.90 15.27
C MET A 216 1.32 3.48 14.82
N LEU A 217 1.46 2.34 14.12
CA LEU A 217 2.77 1.76 13.78
C LEU A 217 2.86 1.48 12.27
N PRO A 218 3.85 2.05 11.56
CA PRO A 218 3.96 2.00 10.10
C PRO A 218 4.60 0.70 9.58
N ASP A 219 4.13 -0.44 10.06
CA ASP A 219 4.61 -1.74 9.64
C ASP A 219 3.47 -2.78 9.54
N THR A 220 3.82 -3.99 9.08
CA THR A 220 2.85 -5.08 8.92
C THR A 220 2.20 -5.49 10.24
N HIS A 221 2.93 -5.40 11.36
CA HIS A 221 2.39 -5.73 12.68
C HIS A 221 1.39 -4.67 13.14
N GLY A 222 1.70 -3.38 12.93
CA GLY A 222 0.81 -2.26 13.18
C GLY A 222 -0.48 -2.33 12.37
N ALA A 223 -0.37 -2.63 11.08
CA ALA A 223 -1.52 -2.84 10.21
C ALA A 223 -2.42 -3.99 10.71
N LEU A 224 -1.82 -5.14 11.07
CA LEU A 224 -2.57 -6.29 11.58
C LEU A 224 -3.23 -5.99 12.93
N SER A 225 -2.48 -5.41 13.86
CA SER A 225 -2.95 -5.08 15.21
C SER A 225 -4.10 -4.06 15.18
N SER A 226 -3.96 -3.00 14.37
CA SER A 226 -5.03 -2.01 14.21
C SER A 226 -6.31 -2.60 13.61
N GLY A 227 -6.19 -3.53 12.67
CA GLY A 227 -7.34 -4.26 12.10
C GLY A 227 -8.07 -5.12 13.13
N ILE A 228 -7.32 -5.89 13.93
CA ILE A 228 -7.89 -6.72 15.02
C ILE A 228 -8.59 -5.83 16.07
N ASN A 229 -7.98 -4.71 16.45
CA ASN A 229 -8.55 -3.80 17.43
C ASN A 229 -9.85 -3.16 16.91
N ALA A 230 -9.87 -2.67 15.67
CA ALA A 230 -11.07 -2.09 15.07
C ALA A 230 -12.20 -3.13 14.94
N ALA A 231 -11.89 -4.37 14.56
CA ALA A 231 -12.87 -5.46 14.52
C ALA A 231 -13.51 -5.72 15.88
N ARG A 232 -12.72 -5.75 16.97
CA ARG A 232 -13.24 -5.92 18.35
C ARG A 232 -14.16 -4.76 18.77
N GLN A 233 -13.85 -3.54 18.37
CA GLN A 233 -14.73 -2.40 18.65
C GLN A 233 -16.07 -2.53 17.92
N ILE A 234 -16.04 -2.96 16.65
CA ILE A 234 -17.25 -3.24 15.86
C ILE A 234 -18.08 -4.34 16.53
N GLU A 235 -17.47 -5.47 16.89
CA GLU A 235 -18.15 -6.59 17.58
C GLU A 235 -18.82 -6.14 18.88
N THR A 236 -18.10 -5.38 19.71
CA THR A 236 -18.62 -4.84 20.98
C THR A 236 -19.83 -3.94 20.72
N LYS A 237 -19.74 -3.05 19.72
CA LYS A 237 -20.80 -2.09 19.42
C LYS A 237 -22.04 -2.75 18.82
N LEU A 238 -21.87 -3.74 17.95
CA LEU A 238 -22.97 -4.53 17.39
C LEU A 238 -23.67 -5.37 18.48
N SER A 239 -22.91 -5.98 19.40
CA SER A 239 -23.48 -6.76 20.51
C SER A 239 -24.31 -5.92 21.49
N ASN A 240 -24.05 -4.61 21.57
CA ASN A 240 -24.81 -3.70 22.42
C ASN A 240 -26.08 -3.14 21.72
N ARG A 241 -26.29 -3.44 20.43
CA ARG A 241 -27.50 -3.03 19.67
C ARG A 241 -28.65 -4.05 19.82
N SER A 242 -28.33 -5.30 20.18
CA SER A 242 -29.28 -6.41 20.42
C SER A 242 -29.77 -6.46 21.86
#